data_AF-A0A0C2GWU9-F1
#
_entry.id   AF-A0A0C2GWU9-F1
#
_cell.length_a   1.000
_cell.length_b   1.000
_cell.length_c   1.000
_cell.angle_alpha   90.00
_cell.angle_beta   90.00
_cell.angle_gamma   90.00
#
_symmetry.space_group_name_H-M   'P 1'
#
loop_
_entity.id
_entity.type
_entity.pdbx_description
1 polymer ?
#
loop_
_entity_poly.entity_id
_entity_poly.type
_entity_poly.pdbx_seq_one_letter_code
_entity_poly.pdbx_strand_id
1 'polypeptide(L)'
;MIVKKLDEGGFGHVYKVESVKRKGQVAALKAEPNDVEGGSAIKLEIAILRAMTEDGEKPHIPNVFHAAKHKKYCYMVMTLLGENLKSLKVIT
;
A
#
# COMPACT_ATOMS: atom_id res chain seq x y z
N MET A 1 -4.20 -2.47 12.79
CA MET A 1 -3.03 -3.01 13.51
C MET A 1 -2.08 -3.64 12.51
N ILE A 2 -0.77 -3.49 12.69
CA ILE A 2 0.23 -4.16 11.85
C ILE A 2 0.24 -5.65 12.20
N VAL A 3 0.16 -6.51 11.18
CA VAL A 3 0.17 -7.97 11.32
C VAL A 3 1.53 -8.53 10.94
N LYS A 4 2.06 -8.13 9.78
CA LYS A 4 3.32 -8.66 9.24
C LYS A 4 3.93 -7.67 8.24
N LYS A 5 5.26 -7.60 8.16
CA LYS A 5 5.97 -6.92 7.06
C LYS A 5 5.91 -7.78 5.79
N LEU A 6 5.44 -7.21 4.69
CA LEU A 6 5.31 -7.89 3.40
C LEU A 6 6.52 -7.63 2.50
N ASP A 7 7.00 -6.39 2.48
CA ASP A 7 8.08 -5.99 1.58
C ASP A 7 8.86 -4.77 2.10
N GLU A 8 10.05 -4.58 1.56
CA GLU A 8 10.97 -3.46 1.80
C GLU A 8 11.77 -3.13 0.54
N GLY A 9 11.90 -1.83 0.25
CA GLY A 9 12.78 -1.35 -0.81
C GLY A 9 13.18 0.10 -0.59
N GLY A 10 13.86 0.69 -1.58
CA GLY A 10 14.37 2.07 -1.49
C GLY A 10 13.28 3.14 -1.27
N PHE A 11 12.03 2.83 -1.59
CA PHE A 11 10.89 3.73 -1.41
C PHE A 11 10.21 3.59 -0.04
N GLY A 12 10.55 2.58 0.76
CA GLY A 12 9.98 2.37 2.09
C GLY A 12 9.51 0.94 2.32
N HIS A 13 8.43 0.79 3.09
CA HIS A 13 7.98 -0.50 3.61
C HIS A 13 6.52 -0.78 3.31
N VAL A 14 6.20 -2.06 3.14
CA VAL A 14 4.82 -2.55 2.98
C VAL A 14 4.49 -3.53 4.08
N TYR A 15 3.31 -3.38 4.67
CA TYR A 15 2.82 -4.20 5.78
C TYR A 15 1.44 -4.77 5.47
N LYS A 16 1.17 -5.99 5.90
CA LYS A 16 -0.18 -6.50 6.09
C LYS A 16 -0.73 -5.88 7.36
N VAL A 17 -1.92 -5.30 7.27
CA VAL A 17 -2.63 -4.72 8.41
C VAL A 17 -4.02 -5.34 8.54
N GLU A 18 -4.53 -5.39 9.76
CA GLU A 18 -5.91 -5.79 10.05
C GLU A 18 -6.65 -4.64 10.71
N SER A 19 -7.93 -4.45 10.34
CA SER A 19 -8.77 -3.42 10.94
C SER A 19 -8.98 -3.68 12.44
N VAL A 20 -8.74 -2.64 13.24
CA VAL A 20 -9.01 -2.69 14.70
C VAL A 20 -10.51 -2.66 15.02
N LYS A 21 -11.35 -2.25 14.05
CA LYS A 21 -12.81 -2.14 14.20
C LYS A 21 -13.55 -3.36 13.66
N ARG A 22 -12.96 -4.09 12.70
CA ARG A 22 -13.59 -5.20 11.98
C ARG A 22 -12.60 -6.35 11.86
N LYS A 23 -12.69 -7.32 12.77
CA LYS A 23 -11.83 -8.51 12.77
C LYS A 23 -11.94 -9.26 11.44
N GLY A 24 -10.83 -9.77 10.94
CA GLY A 24 -10.72 -10.46 9.65
C GLY A 24 -10.58 -9.52 8.44
N GLN A 25 -10.89 -8.23 8.56
CA GLN A 25 -10.70 -7.29 7.47
C GLN A 25 -9.23 -6.88 7.36
N VAL A 26 -8.56 -7.36 6.30
CA VAL A 26 -7.14 -7.12 6.05
C VAL A 26 -6.92 -6.18 4.87
N ALA A 27 -5.79 -5.46 4.91
CA ALA A 27 -5.35 -4.55 3.86
C ALA A 27 -3.82 -4.54 3.78
N ALA A 28 -3.27 -3.93 2.73
CA ALA A 28 -1.87 -3.56 2.65
C ALA A 28 -1.69 -2.11 3.12
N LEU A 29 -0.62 -1.82 3.86
CA LEU A 29 -0.21 -0.48 4.24
C LEU A 29 1.18 -0.24 3.67
N LYS A 30 1.30 0.73 2.77
CA LYS A 30 2.60 1.23 2.28
C LYS A 30 2.94 2.51 3.00
N ALA A 31 4.16 2.62 3.52
CA ALA A 31 4.66 3.81 4.20
C ALA A 31 6.03 4.22 3.66
N GLU A 32 6.21 5.53 3.43
CA GLU A 32 7.47 6.14 2.98
C GLU A 32 7.91 7.23 3.96
N PRO A 33 9.22 7.38 4.23
CA PRO A 33 9.74 8.50 5.01
C PRO A 33 9.45 9.84 4.33
N ASN A 34 9.31 10.90 5.13
CA ASN A 34 9.15 12.25 4.58
C ASN A 34 10.48 12.90 4.17
N ASP A 35 11.60 12.40 4.70
CA ASP A 35 12.96 12.92 4.60
C ASP A 35 13.80 12.19 3.54
N VAL A 36 13.16 11.55 2.57
CA VAL A 36 13.85 10.91 1.43
C VAL A 36 14.35 11.97 0.45
N GLU A 37 15.61 11.85 0.04
CA GLU A 37 16.22 12.68 -1.00
C GLU A 37 15.47 12.50 -2.34
N GLY A 38 15.06 13.61 -2.97
CA GLY A 38 14.15 13.59 -4.13
C GLY A 38 12.65 13.60 -3.78
N GLY A 39 12.30 13.48 -2.49
CA GLY A 39 10.92 13.52 -2.00
C GLY A 39 10.18 12.18 -2.10
N SER A 40 9.08 12.05 -1.34
CA SER A 40 8.25 10.84 -1.36
C SER A 40 7.38 10.76 -2.62
N ALA A 41 7.42 9.60 -3.28
CA ALA A 41 6.63 9.31 -4.49
C ALA A 41 5.18 8.92 -4.15
N ILE A 42 4.90 8.52 -2.90
CA ILE A 42 3.59 8.01 -2.49
C ILE A 42 2.44 8.98 -2.76
N LYS A 43 2.69 10.31 -2.70
CA LYS A 43 1.65 11.31 -2.98
C LYS A 43 1.14 11.21 -4.42
N LEU A 44 2.06 11.00 -5.38
CA LEU A 44 1.72 10.81 -6.79
C LEU A 44 1.04 9.46 -7.00
N GLU A 45 1.54 8.40 -6.36
CA GLU A 45 0.94 7.06 -6.43
C GLU A 45 -0.52 7.05 -5.94
N ILE A 46 -0.79 7.70 -4.80
CA ILE A 46 -2.15 7.87 -4.27
C ILE A 46 -3.04 8.64 -5.26
N ALA A 47 -2.52 9.71 -5.85
CA ALA A 47 -3.29 10.53 -6.79
C ALA A 47 -3.67 9.74 -8.04
N ILE A 48 -2.72 9.00 -8.62
CA ILE A 48 -2.95 8.16 -9.80
C ILE A 48 -3.94 7.04 -9.48
N LEU A 49 -3.75 6.30 -8.38
CA LEU A 49 -4.67 5.21 -8.01
C LEU A 49 -6.10 5.71 -7.81
N ARG A 50 -6.27 6.86 -7.14
CA ARG A 50 -7.60 7.45 -6.94
C ARG A 50 -8.25 7.91 -8.24
N ALA A 51 -7.49 8.52 -9.15
CA ALA A 51 -7.99 8.94 -10.45
C ALA A 51 -8.41 7.73 -11.31
N MET A 52 -7.62 6.65 -11.28
CA MET A 52 -7.93 5.42 -12.02
C MET A 52 -9.20 4.72 -11.51
N THR A 53 -9.54 4.88 -10.23
CA THR A 53 -10.71 4.23 -9.60
C THR A 53 -11.81 5.23 -9.22
N GLU A 54 -11.83 6.42 -9.83
CA GLU A 54 -12.75 7.49 -9.43
C GLU A 54 -14.22 7.17 -9.75
N ASP A 55 -14.46 6.41 -10.81
CA ASP A 55 -15.77 5.95 -11.30
C ASP A 55 -16.09 4.51 -10.83
N GLY A 56 -15.30 3.96 -9.91
CA GLY A 56 -15.55 2.66 -9.28
C GLY A 56 -14.34 1.72 -9.29
N GLU A 57 -14.57 0.49 -8.83
CA GLU A 57 -13.56 -0.56 -8.84
C GLU A 57 -13.13 -0.91 -10.28
N LYS A 58 -11.82 -1.00 -10.50
CA LYS A 58 -11.25 -1.40 -11.79
C LYS A 58 -10.57 -2.76 -11.68
N PRO A 59 -10.73 -3.65 -12.68
CA PRO A 59 -9.96 -4.88 -12.73
C PRO A 59 -8.46 -4.60 -12.64
N HIS A 60 -7.76 -5.39 -11.84
CA HIS A 60 -6.29 -5.36 -11.70
C HIS A 60 -5.69 -4.09 -11.08
N ILE A 61 -6.50 -3.12 -10.64
CA ILE A 61 -6.03 -1.91 -9.96
C ILE A 61 -6.40 -1.98 -8.47
N PRO A 62 -5.46 -1.84 -7.54
CA PRO A 62 -5.77 -1.82 -6.12
C PRO A 62 -6.44 -0.50 -5.72
N ASN A 63 -7.52 -0.60 -4.94
CA ASN A 63 -8.18 0.58 -4.39
C ASN A 63 -7.44 1.13 -3.17
N VAL A 64 -7.33 2.46 -3.08
CA VAL A 64 -6.85 3.18 -1.88
C VAL A 64 -8.01 3.42 -0.93
N PHE A 65 -8.00 2.75 0.22
CA PHE A 65 -9.02 2.92 1.26
C PHE A 65 -8.79 4.15 2.12
N HIS A 66 -7.51 4.46 2.39
CA HIS A 66 -7.13 5.58 3.23
C HIS A 66 -5.72 6.04 2.89
N ALA A 67 -5.42 7.32 3.09
CA ALA A 67 -4.06 7.83 3.03
C ALA A 67 -3.92 9.04 3.92
N ALA A 68 -2.76 9.17 4.57
CA ALA A 68 -2.46 10.31 5.42
C ALA A 68 -0.96 10.59 5.50
N LYS A 69 -0.65 11.81 5.91
CA LYS A 69 0.71 12.27 6.19
C LYS A 69 0.86 12.50 7.69
N HIS A 70 1.90 11.91 8.27
CA HIS A 70 2.38 12.22 9.61
C HIS A 70 3.66 13.05 9.56
N LYS A 71 4.20 13.42 10.72
CA LYS A 71 5.43 14.21 10.83
C LYS A 71 6.63 13.53 10.17
N LYS A 72 6.78 12.22 10.33
CA LYS A 72 7.96 11.45 9.89
C LYS A 72 7.76 10.64 8.61
N TYR A 73 6.52 10.35 8.25
CA TYR A 73 6.20 9.48 7.12
C TYR A 73 4.84 9.81 6.51
N CYS A 74 4.65 9.42 5.25
CA CYS A 74 3.36 9.34 4.59
C CYS A 74 2.97 7.87 4.43
N TYR A 75 1.69 7.57 4.41
CA TYR A 75 1.23 6.20 4.16
C TYR A 75 -0.11 6.16 3.42
N MET A 76 -0.34 5.02 2.78
CA MET A 76 -1.65 4.63 2.28
C MET A 76 -2.03 3.23 2.77
N VAL A 77 -3.32 3.02 2.97
CA VAL A 77 -3.94 1.71 3.17
C VAL A 77 -4.70 1.38 1.90
N MET A 78 -4.38 0.25 1.30
CA MET A 78 -4.91 -0.17 0.01
C MET A 78 -5.27 -1.66 0.00
N THR A 79 -5.88 -2.10 -1.09
CA THR A 79 -6.23 -3.51 -1.31
C THR A 79 -5.02 -4.42 -1.07
N LEU A 80 -5.19 -5.43 -0.21
CA LEU A 80 -4.18 -6.48 -0.04
C LEU A 80 -4.28 -7.45 -1.22
N LEU A 81 -3.19 -7.58 -1.97
CA LEU A 81 -3.08 -8.55 -3.05
C LEU A 81 -2.40 -9.84 -2.57
N GLY A 82 -2.41 -10.85 -3.44
CA GLY A 82 -1.71 -12.11 -3.23
C GLY A 82 -0.19 -12.00 -3.43
N GLU A 83 0.45 -13.16 -3.62
CA GLU A 83 1.87 -13.22 -3.95
C GLU A 83 2.15 -12.56 -5.31
N ASN A 84 3.33 -11.94 -5.45
CA ASN A 84 3.74 -11.36 -6.71
C ASN A 84 4.20 -12.45 -7.70
N LEU A 85 4.19 -12.11 -8.99
CA LEU A 85 4.52 -13.05 -10.07
C LEU A 85 5.95 -13.61 -10.00
N LYS A 86 6.91 -12.88 -9.40
CA LYS A 86 8.29 -13.34 -9.25
C LYS A 86 8.37 -14.50 -8.26
N SER A 87 7.62 -14.43 -7.15
CA SER A 87 7.54 -15.52 -6.17
C SER A 87 6.85 -16.76 -6.74
N LEU A 88 5.83 -16.56 -7.59
CA LEU A 88 5.08 -17.66 -8.20
C LEU A 88 5.89 -18.46 -9.23
N LYS A 89 6.82 -17.82 -9.94
CA LYS A 89 7.68 -18.49 -10.96
C LYS A 89 8.58 -19.60 -10.41
N VAL A 90 8.74 -19.71 -9.09
CA VAL A 90 9.60 -20.74 -8.48
C VAL A 90 8.89 -22.11 -8.44
N ILE A 91 7.61 -22.19 -8.79
CA ILE A 91 6.76 -23.39 -8.63
C ILE A 91 6.47 -24.09 -9.98
N THR A 92 7.01 -23.62 -11.10
CA THR A 92 6.87 -24.29 -12.42
C THR A 92 8.23 -24.78 -12.92
#